data_AF-A0A975DG23-F1
#
_entry.id   AF-A0A975DG23-F1
#
_cell.length_a   1.000
_cell.length_b   1.000
_cell.length_c   1.000
_cell.angle_alpha   90.00
_cell.angle_beta   90.00
_cell.angle_gamma   90.00
#
_symmetry.space_group_name_H-M   'P 1'
#
loop_
_entity.id
_entity.type
_entity.pdbx_description
1 polymer ?
#
loop_
_entity_poly.entity_id
_entity_poly.type
_entity_poly.pdbx_seq_one_letter_code
_entity_poly.pdbx_strand_id
1 'polypeptide(L)'
;MHNITNQQLPKWNGLDAKGSEKADKDKINAAKWEFTHLSKPQLETIALDPSHTFSEPEKIAAFERRHSIDQSELADYKRTALQASHGKDAIHIFDKALQAHFSGISTLGKGMLTDEYQSQVKAQFSQTLNGKSNPSSSQSDHYYSVMVEHLFGGSEAPIRSGKDGMTIENATKCDFDFLTSGDRKLIASMYQYAEANNIDVKFIQSFAMDLGDYRQHGNGQILGDCNEGTYDMQGHKVTYSFTEKDQATIDSLLESNALASSGIDRGFISHITTPGKGALGHLGSFQFLQHMVEVTAGEEPTVPADEFRHFKPKTKEERFVRTLSEEVYPFPEPDVVCKNGHCEVTEVGKKNGIKLDSAMSATTPDFDLKADLVESLFQRIIDPQTQKQVWFEWLAKDK
;
A
#
# COMPACT_ATOMS: atom_id res chain seq x y z
N MET A 1 -4.14 32.30 13.87
CA MET A 1 -5.44 32.14 13.19
C MET A 1 -5.25 32.32 11.70
N HIS A 2 -5.06 31.25 10.94
CA HIS A 2 -5.40 31.16 9.51
C HIS A 2 -5.67 29.68 9.22
N ASN A 3 -6.93 29.38 8.92
CA ASN A 3 -7.41 28.07 8.49
C ASN A 3 -6.78 27.73 7.14
N ILE A 4 -6.00 26.66 7.05
CA ILE A 4 -5.74 26.01 5.77
C ILE A 4 -6.79 24.90 5.64
N THR A 5 -7.98 25.35 5.23
CA THR A 5 -9.13 24.54 4.84
C THR A 5 -8.78 23.73 3.59
N ASN A 6 -9.27 22.48 3.55
CA ASN A 6 -9.61 21.69 2.36
C ASN A 6 -9.08 22.23 1.04
N GLN A 7 -8.06 21.59 0.47
CA GLN A 7 -7.79 21.71 -0.96
C GLN A 7 -9.03 21.19 -1.70
N GLN A 8 -9.85 22.12 -2.17
CA GLN A 8 -10.95 21.84 -3.08
C GLN A 8 -10.38 21.20 -4.33
N LEU A 9 -10.79 19.95 -4.58
CA LEU A 9 -10.74 19.34 -5.91
C LEU A 9 -11.27 20.36 -6.94
N PRO A 10 -10.74 20.40 -8.17
CA PRO A 10 -11.31 21.21 -9.22
C PRO A 10 -12.81 20.87 -9.33
N LYS A 11 -13.66 21.89 -9.19
CA LYS A 11 -15.09 21.75 -9.39
C LYS A 11 -15.32 21.31 -10.84
N TRP A 12 -15.54 20.02 -11.03
CA TRP A 12 -16.18 19.52 -12.24
C TRP A 12 -17.62 20.05 -12.22
N ASN A 13 -17.91 20.97 -13.14
CA ASN A 13 -19.19 21.64 -13.23
C ASN A 13 -20.29 20.62 -13.51
N GLY A 14 -21.10 20.31 -12.49
CA GLY A 14 -22.41 19.70 -12.72
C GLY A 14 -22.88 18.79 -11.60
N LEU A 15 -23.17 19.31 -10.41
CA LEU A 15 -24.00 18.60 -9.43
C LEU A 15 -24.84 19.59 -8.63
N ASP A 16 -26.11 19.71 -9.00
CA ASP A 16 -27.18 20.15 -8.12
C ASP A 16 -28.02 18.93 -7.69
N ALA A 17 -28.55 19.02 -6.46
CA ALA A 17 -29.61 18.23 -5.82
C ALA A 17 -29.21 17.06 -4.88
N LYS A 18 -29.36 17.36 -3.58
CA LYS A 18 -29.24 16.50 -2.40
C LYS A 18 -30.24 15.33 -2.47
N GLY A 19 -29.71 14.16 -2.79
CA GLY A 19 -30.42 12.88 -2.86
C GLY A 19 -29.59 11.81 -3.60
N SER A 20 -28.78 12.23 -4.56
CA SER A 20 -27.85 11.35 -5.32
C SER A 20 -26.54 11.06 -4.58
N GLU A 21 -26.14 11.91 -3.63
CA GLU A 21 -24.79 11.95 -3.06
C GLU A 21 -24.38 10.65 -2.32
N LYS A 22 -25.32 9.90 -1.76
CA LYS A 22 -25.05 8.60 -1.11
C LYS A 22 -24.94 7.47 -2.14
N ALA A 23 -25.87 7.42 -3.10
CA ALA A 23 -25.87 6.41 -4.17
C ALA A 23 -24.66 6.58 -5.11
N ASP A 24 -24.21 7.82 -5.34
CA ASP A 24 -23.02 8.12 -6.11
C ASP A 24 -21.75 7.69 -5.36
N LYS A 25 -21.69 7.86 -4.03
CA LYS A 25 -20.58 7.37 -3.20
C LYS A 25 -20.48 5.84 -3.19
N ASP A 26 -21.60 5.13 -3.11
CA ASP A 26 -21.60 3.66 -3.14
C ASP A 26 -21.10 3.13 -4.49
N LYS A 27 -21.47 3.79 -5.60
CA LYS A 27 -20.97 3.46 -6.95
C LYS A 27 -19.50 3.80 -7.15
N ILE A 28 -19.04 4.96 -6.66
CA ILE A 28 -17.61 5.32 -6.67
C ILE A 28 -16.82 4.28 -5.87
N ASN A 29 -17.33 3.88 -4.71
CA ASN A 29 -16.70 2.86 -3.89
C ASN A 29 -16.68 1.51 -4.60
N ALA A 30 -17.76 1.07 -5.24
CA ALA A 30 -17.76 -0.17 -6.05
C ALA A 30 -16.69 -0.14 -7.15
N ALA A 31 -16.65 0.92 -7.96
CA ALA A 31 -15.68 1.07 -9.05
C ALA A 31 -14.22 1.08 -8.56
N LYS A 32 -13.94 1.67 -7.39
CA LYS A 32 -12.59 1.64 -6.81
C LYS A 32 -12.06 0.23 -6.58
N TRP A 33 -12.92 -0.75 -6.32
CA TRP A 33 -12.52 -2.14 -6.05
C TRP A 33 -12.06 -2.83 -7.32
N GLU A 34 -12.85 -2.69 -8.38
CA GLU A 34 -12.53 -3.21 -9.70
C GLU A 34 -11.22 -2.61 -10.23
N PHE A 35 -10.90 -1.37 -9.82
CA PHE A 35 -9.70 -0.66 -10.25
C PHE A 35 -8.46 -0.86 -9.38
N THR A 36 -8.54 -1.67 -8.31
CA THR A 36 -7.41 -1.87 -7.37
C THR A 36 -6.16 -2.44 -8.04
N HIS A 37 -6.34 -3.26 -9.08
CA HIS A 37 -5.28 -3.95 -9.83
C HIS A 37 -4.79 -3.17 -11.05
N LEU A 38 -5.38 -2.01 -11.35
CA LEU A 38 -5.05 -1.25 -12.56
C LEU A 38 -3.79 -0.40 -12.35
N SER A 39 -2.99 -0.32 -13.40
CA SER A 39 -1.83 0.56 -13.48
C SER A 39 -2.23 2.03 -13.63
N LYS A 40 -1.33 2.96 -13.28
CA LYS A 40 -1.56 4.41 -13.48
C LYS A 40 -2.04 4.77 -14.89
N PRO A 41 -1.42 4.27 -16.00
CA PRO A 41 -1.90 4.57 -17.35
C PRO A 41 -3.34 4.09 -17.64
N GLN A 42 -3.72 2.93 -17.09
CA GLN A 42 -5.10 2.41 -17.24
C GLN A 42 -6.09 3.31 -16.49
N LEU A 43 -5.75 3.73 -15.28
CA LEU A 43 -6.56 4.64 -14.48
C LEU A 43 -6.70 6.02 -15.13
N GLU A 44 -5.63 6.53 -15.74
CA GLU A 44 -5.64 7.82 -16.48
C GLU A 44 -6.58 7.77 -17.69
N THR A 45 -6.59 6.63 -18.40
CA THR A 45 -7.48 6.41 -19.55
C THR A 45 -8.95 6.39 -19.12
N ILE A 46 -9.26 5.74 -18.00
CA ILE A 46 -10.62 5.71 -17.45
C ILE A 46 -11.03 7.11 -16.97
N ALA A 47 -10.18 7.77 -16.19
CA ALA A 47 -10.49 9.05 -15.56
C ALA A 47 -10.75 10.18 -16.57
N LEU A 48 -10.07 10.16 -17.72
CA LEU A 48 -10.19 11.18 -18.76
C LEU A 48 -11.06 10.74 -19.94
N ASP A 49 -11.73 9.59 -19.85
CA ASP A 49 -12.47 8.99 -20.95
C ASP A 49 -13.44 9.99 -21.62
N PRO A 50 -13.13 10.44 -22.86
CA PRO A 50 -13.97 11.37 -23.60
C PRO A 50 -15.08 10.66 -24.38
N SER A 51 -15.05 9.32 -24.45
CA SER A 51 -16.00 8.50 -25.20
C SER A 51 -17.28 8.20 -24.43
N HIS A 52 -17.34 8.56 -23.13
CA HIS A 52 -18.43 8.23 -22.21
C HIS A 52 -18.68 6.72 -22.08
N THR A 53 -17.63 5.92 -22.29
CA THR A 53 -17.64 4.47 -22.02
C THR A 53 -17.74 4.22 -20.52
N PHE A 54 -17.09 5.04 -19.71
CA PHE A 54 -17.14 4.96 -18.25
C PHE A 54 -18.12 5.98 -17.66
N SER A 55 -18.83 5.57 -16.61
CA SER A 55 -19.71 6.44 -15.84
C SER A 55 -18.90 7.44 -15.00
N GLU A 56 -19.51 8.58 -14.64
CA GLU A 56 -18.85 9.59 -13.81
C GLU A 56 -18.33 9.04 -12.46
N PRO A 57 -19.05 8.15 -11.74
CA PRO A 57 -18.51 7.45 -10.57
C PRO A 57 -17.22 6.66 -10.84
N GLU A 58 -17.12 5.98 -11.99
CA GLU A 58 -15.93 5.23 -12.38
C GLU A 58 -14.77 6.17 -12.73
N LYS A 59 -15.04 7.27 -13.45
CA LYS A 59 -14.01 8.28 -13.74
C LYS A 59 -13.45 8.90 -12.45
N ILE A 60 -14.31 9.23 -11.49
CA ILE A 60 -13.93 9.75 -10.18
C ILE A 60 -13.12 8.69 -9.40
N ALA A 61 -13.57 7.43 -9.38
CA ALA A 61 -12.86 6.33 -8.74
C ALA A 61 -11.45 6.13 -9.31
N ALA A 62 -11.31 6.17 -10.64
CA ALA A 62 -10.04 6.04 -11.32
C ALA A 62 -9.10 7.23 -11.03
N PHE A 63 -9.63 8.46 -11.03
CA PHE A 63 -8.89 9.66 -10.64
C PHE A 63 -8.35 9.55 -9.20
N GLU A 64 -9.21 9.21 -8.25
CA GLU A 64 -8.81 9.10 -6.83
C GLU A 64 -7.79 7.98 -6.61
N ARG A 65 -7.94 6.84 -7.29
CA ARG A 65 -6.98 5.74 -7.20
C ARG A 65 -5.63 6.13 -7.79
N ARG A 66 -5.61 6.77 -8.97
CA ARG A 66 -4.37 7.28 -9.58
C ARG A 66 -3.68 8.28 -8.67
N HIS A 67 -4.44 9.19 -8.07
CA HIS A 67 -3.92 10.19 -7.14
C HIS A 67 -3.36 9.55 -5.86
N SER A 68 -4.02 8.51 -5.31
CA SER A 68 -3.52 7.78 -4.15
C SER A 68 -2.18 7.10 -4.42
N ILE A 69 -2.00 6.44 -5.56
CA ILE A 69 -0.71 5.83 -5.94
C ILE A 69 0.37 6.91 -6.11
N ASP A 70 0.01 8.05 -6.70
CA ASP A 70 0.90 9.22 -6.84
C ASP A 70 1.36 9.78 -5.48
N GLN A 71 0.46 9.94 -4.52
CA GLN A 71 0.81 10.39 -3.17
C GLN A 71 1.70 9.40 -2.43
N SER A 72 1.46 8.09 -2.61
CA SER A 72 2.31 7.05 -2.03
C SER A 72 3.75 7.14 -2.55
N GLU A 73 3.94 7.24 -3.87
CA GLU A 73 5.27 7.38 -4.47
C GLU A 73 5.97 8.68 -4.03
N LEU A 74 5.22 9.79 -3.95
CA LEU A 74 5.76 11.04 -3.42
C LEU A 74 6.21 10.90 -1.96
N ALA A 75 5.45 10.21 -1.12
CA ALA A 75 5.84 9.93 0.25
C ALA A 75 7.14 9.10 0.30
N ASP A 76 7.30 8.13 -0.58
CA ASP A 76 8.52 7.31 -0.68
C ASP A 76 9.75 8.14 -1.08
N TYR A 77 9.58 9.06 -2.03
CA TYR A 77 10.65 9.98 -2.42
C TYR A 77 11.03 10.93 -1.28
N LYS A 78 10.04 11.46 -0.55
CA LYS A 78 10.30 12.28 0.65
C LYS A 78 11.06 11.48 1.70
N ARG A 79 10.60 10.27 2.02
CA ARG A 79 11.26 9.38 2.99
C ARG A 79 12.70 9.06 2.60
N THR A 80 12.95 8.81 1.32
CA THR A 80 14.30 8.55 0.79
C THR A 80 15.19 9.78 0.91
N ALA A 81 14.66 10.96 0.55
CA ALA A 81 15.39 12.22 0.62
C ALA A 81 15.77 12.60 2.05
N LEU A 82 14.90 12.34 3.03
CA LEU A 82 15.13 12.63 4.44
C LEU A 82 16.26 11.78 5.07
N GLN A 83 16.72 10.72 4.40
CA GLN A 83 17.89 9.95 4.85
C GLN A 83 19.22 10.69 4.66
N ALA A 84 19.22 11.82 3.95
CA ALA A 84 20.43 12.61 3.73
C ALA A 84 20.88 13.34 5.00
N SER A 85 22.19 13.35 5.26
CA SER A 85 22.77 13.96 6.47
C SER A 85 22.60 15.49 6.54
N HIS A 86 22.35 16.16 5.41
CA HIS A 86 22.14 17.60 5.36
C HIS A 86 20.86 17.95 4.60
N GLY A 87 20.13 18.96 5.09
CA GLY A 87 18.87 19.39 4.48
C GLY A 87 19.00 19.86 3.02
N LYS A 88 20.17 20.40 2.63
CA LYS A 88 20.44 20.74 1.22
C LYS A 88 20.53 19.49 0.33
N ASP A 89 21.14 18.42 0.84
CA ASP A 89 21.25 17.16 0.12
C ASP A 89 19.88 16.46 0.04
N ALA A 90 19.08 16.55 1.10
CA ALA A 90 17.69 16.09 1.10
C ALA A 90 16.86 16.79 0.02
N ILE A 91 16.94 18.13 -0.08
CA ILE A 91 16.26 18.89 -1.15
C ILE A 91 16.71 18.42 -2.52
N HIS A 92 18.01 18.25 -2.73
CA HIS A 92 18.55 17.82 -4.02
C HIS A 92 18.11 16.40 -4.40
N ILE A 93 18.13 15.45 -3.46
CA ILE A 93 17.69 14.07 -3.68
C ILE A 93 16.19 14.03 -4.01
N PHE A 94 15.38 14.77 -3.23
CA PHE A 94 13.96 14.87 -3.48
C PHE A 94 13.64 15.50 -4.84
N ASP A 95 14.33 16.59 -5.19
CA ASP A 95 14.13 17.29 -6.47
C ASP A 95 14.44 16.38 -7.65
N LYS A 96 15.53 15.61 -7.56
CA LYS A 96 15.89 14.61 -8.59
C LYS A 96 14.82 13.51 -8.73
N ALA A 97 14.32 12.98 -7.61
CA ALA A 97 13.28 11.96 -7.62
C ALA A 97 11.95 12.51 -8.17
N LEU A 98 11.56 13.71 -7.77
CA LEU A 98 10.36 14.40 -8.24
C LEU A 98 10.41 14.71 -9.74
N GLN A 99 11.58 15.10 -10.26
CA GLN A 99 11.80 15.32 -11.69
C GLN A 99 11.67 14.02 -12.49
N ALA A 100 12.29 12.93 -12.01
CA ALA A 100 12.19 11.61 -12.65
C ALA A 100 10.74 11.11 -12.65
N HIS A 101 10.05 11.24 -11.51
CA HIS A 101 8.63 10.93 -11.34
C HIS A 101 7.78 11.66 -12.37
N PHE A 102 7.83 13.00 -12.38
CA PHE A 102 7.03 13.82 -13.29
C PHE A 102 7.35 13.59 -14.77
N SER A 103 8.61 13.30 -15.09
CA SER A 103 9.01 12.94 -16.46
C SER A 103 8.39 11.62 -16.90
N GLY A 104 8.22 10.68 -15.98
CA GLY A 104 7.55 9.39 -16.19
C GLY A 104 6.02 9.45 -16.23
N ILE A 105 5.40 10.58 -15.83
CA ILE A 105 3.95 10.75 -15.93
C ILE A 105 3.56 10.88 -17.40
N SER A 106 2.53 10.12 -17.79
CA SER A 106 1.99 10.15 -19.15
C SER A 106 1.42 11.52 -19.52
N THR A 107 1.21 11.78 -20.81
CA THR A 107 0.57 13.03 -21.27
C THR A 107 -0.83 13.20 -20.67
N LEU A 108 -1.59 12.11 -20.56
CA LEU A 108 -2.91 12.10 -19.92
C LEU A 108 -2.79 12.41 -18.42
N GLY A 109 -1.86 11.76 -17.72
CA GLY A 109 -1.58 12.00 -16.32
C GLY A 109 -1.18 13.44 -16.03
N LYS A 110 -0.40 14.09 -16.91
CA LYS A 110 -0.06 15.51 -16.79
C LYS A 110 -1.27 16.42 -16.94
N GLY A 111 -2.23 16.07 -17.81
CA GLY A 111 -3.50 16.78 -17.94
C GLY A 111 -4.40 16.73 -16.69
N MET A 112 -4.12 15.81 -15.76
CA MET A 112 -4.82 15.69 -14.47
C MET A 112 -4.13 16.49 -13.35
N LEU A 113 -2.94 17.02 -13.59
CA LEU A 113 -2.14 17.77 -12.63
C LEU A 113 -2.26 19.27 -12.88
N THR A 114 -1.97 20.06 -11.85
CA THR A 114 -1.85 21.52 -12.01
C THR A 114 -0.51 21.87 -12.65
N ASP A 115 -0.46 22.97 -13.39
CA ASP A 115 0.80 23.49 -13.97
C ASP A 115 1.86 23.79 -12.91
N GLU A 116 1.42 24.04 -11.68
CA GLU A 116 2.28 24.33 -10.52
C GLU A 116 2.64 23.08 -9.69
N TYR A 117 2.19 21.88 -10.08
CA TYR A 117 2.28 20.67 -9.26
C TYR A 117 3.70 20.41 -8.71
N GLN A 118 4.72 20.44 -9.57
CA GLN A 118 6.10 20.22 -9.14
C GLN A 118 6.58 21.29 -8.14
N SER A 119 6.28 22.55 -8.43
CA SER A 119 6.66 23.69 -7.58
C SER A 119 5.96 23.61 -6.21
N GLN A 120 4.69 23.22 -6.18
CA GLN A 120 3.92 23.04 -4.95
C GLN A 120 4.46 21.88 -4.11
N VAL A 121 4.71 20.72 -4.73
CA VAL A 121 5.26 19.54 -4.05
C VAL A 121 6.67 19.81 -3.49
N LYS A 122 7.52 20.51 -4.26
CA LYS A 122 8.85 20.94 -3.83
C LYS A 122 8.79 21.97 -2.69
N ALA A 123 7.85 22.92 -2.77
CA ALA A 123 7.63 23.92 -1.72
C ALA A 123 7.15 23.26 -0.43
N GLN A 124 6.22 22.31 -0.50
CA GLN A 124 5.75 21.54 0.66
C GLN A 124 6.91 20.77 1.32
N PHE A 125 7.74 20.09 0.54
CA PHE A 125 8.91 19.39 1.08
C PHE A 125 9.91 20.36 1.73
N SER A 126 10.19 21.49 1.08
CA SER A 126 11.09 22.52 1.61
C SER A 126 10.54 23.17 2.89
N GLN A 127 9.22 23.38 2.97
CA GLN A 127 8.54 23.86 4.18
C GLN A 127 8.63 22.83 5.31
N THR A 128 8.49 21.54 5.00
CA THR A 128 8.65 20.46 5.97
C THR A 128 10.06 20.46 6.57
N LEU A 129 11.09 20.63 5.72
CA LEU A 129 12.47 20.77 6.16
C LEU A 129 12.75 22.05 6.96
N ASN A 130 12.12 23.17 6.59
CA ASN A 130 12.35 24.50 7.18
C ASN A 130 11.45 24.83 8.39
N GLY A 131 10.36 24.09 8.61
CA GLY A 131 9.42 24.26 9.74
C GLY A 131 10.02 23.93 11.11
N LYS A 132 11.33 23.71 11.19
CA LYS A 132 12.14 23.42 12.39
C LYS A 132 12.28 24.57 13.40
N SER A 133 11.43 25.60 13.38
CA SER A 133 11.51 26.69 14.37
C SER A 133 10.16 27.34 14.71
N ASN A 134 9.35 26.66 15.52
CA ASN A 134 8.48 27.35 16.47
C ASN A 134 8.97 27.06 17.89
N PRO A 135 9.57 28.05 18.59
CA PRO A 135 10.07 27.87 19.95
C PRO A 135 8.92 27.97 20.96
N SER A 136 8.08 26.94 21.01
CA SER A 136 7.30 26.57 22.21
C SER A 136 6.70 25.16 22.18
N SER A 137 7.15 24.26 21.28
CA SER A 137 6.63 22.89 21.24
C SER A 137 7.27 22.07 22.35
N SER A 138 6.47 21.38 23.17
CA SER A 138 7.01 20.43 24.14
C SER A 138 7.79 19.32 23.40
N GLN A 139 8.71 18.62 24.07
CA GLN A 139 9.46 17.51 23.45
C GLN A 139 8.52 16.46 22.83
N SER A 140 7.34 16.24 23.43
CA SER A 140 6.29 15.38 22.89
C SER A 140 5.72 15.86 21.55
N ASP A 141 5.52 17.18 21.38
CA ASP A 141 4.99 17.76 20.14
C ASP A 141 6.00 17.66 19.00
N HIS A 142 7.30 17.73 19.33
CA HIS A 142 8.38 17.55 18.36
C HIS A 142 8.34 16.15 17.73
N TYR A 143 8.38 15.09 18.54
CA TYR A 143 8.41 13.73 18.01
C TYR A 143 7.09 13.27 17.41
N TYR A 144 5.96 13.85 17.84
CA TYR A 144 4.70 13.68 17.13
C TYR A 144 4.79 14.27 15.71
N SER A 145 5.39 15.45 15.55
CA SER A 145 5.60 16.06 14.23
C SER A 145 6.55 15.24 13.36
N VAL A 146 7.62 14.69 13.94
CA VAL A 146 8.56 13.78 13.24
C VAL A 146 7.85 12.50 12.78
N MET A 147 7.01 11.92 13.62
CA MET A 147 6.18 10.77 13.26
C MET A 147 5.23 11.11 12.10
N VAL A 148 4.57 12.28 12.14
CA VAL A 148 3.70 12.75 11.06
C VAL A 148 4.46 12.93 9.75
N GLU A 149 5.68 13.46 9.80
CA GLU A 149 6.55 13.60 8.63
C GLU A 149 6.88 12.24 8.03
N HIS A 150 7.32 11.29 8.85
CA HIS A 150 7.80 10.00 8.37
C HIS A 150 6.69 9.03 7.94
N LEU A 151 5.55 9.02 8.62
CA LEU A 151 4.46 8.10 8.31
C LEU A 151 3.44 8.70 7.33
N PHE A 152 3.16 10.00 7.44
CA PHE A 152 2.10 10.65 6.66
C PHE A 152 2.63 11.69 5.67
N GLY A 153 3.94 11.77 5.46
CA GLY A 153 4.55 12.71 4.50
C GLY A 153 4.34 14.19 4.85
N GLY A 154 4.12 14.48 6.14
CA GLY A 154 3.93 15.82 6.70
C GLY A 154 2.46 16.24 6.88
N SER A 155 1.49 15.43 6.46
CA SER A 155 0.06 15.74 6.61
C SER A 155 -0.70 14.53 7.16
N GLU A 156 -0.98 14.58 8.46
CA GLU A 156 -1.70 13.51 9.17
C GLU A 156 -3.15 13.37 8.68
N ALA A 157 -3.53 12.17 8.23
CA ALA A 157 -4.90 11.87 7.84
C ALA A 157 -5.80 11.65 9.07
N PRO A 158 -7.12 11.93 8.96
CA PRO A 158 -8.09 11.56 9.99
C PRO A 158 -8.05 10.06 10.29
N ILE A 159 -8.18 9.69 11.57
CA ILE A 159 -8.19 8.29 12.00
C ILE A 159 -9.37 7.55 11.35
N ARG A 160 -9.07 6.40 10.75
CA ARG A 160 -10.04 5.50 10.13
C ARG A 160 -10.30 4.29 11.02
N SER A 161 -11.46 3.67 10.81
CA SER A 161 -11.85 2.46 11.53
C SER A 161 -11.83 1.26 10.59
N GLY A 162 -11.08 0.22 10.96
CA GLY A 162 -11.11 -1.08 10.27
C GLY A 162 -12.26 -1.98 10.71
N LYS A 163 -13.20 -1.49 11.55
CA LYS A 163 -14.30 -2.31 12.11
C LYS A 163 -15.20 -2.95 11.04
N ASP A 164 -15.36 -2.25 9.91
CA ASP A 164 -16.18 -2.70 8.78
C ASP A 164 -15.36 -3.61 7.85
N GLY A 165 -14.11 -3.86 8.22
CA GLY A 165 -13.20 -4.77 7.58
C GLY A 165 -12.59 -4.28 6.29
N MET A 166 -12.25 -5.24 5.42
CA MET A 166 -11.61 -4.94 4.14
C MET A 166 -12.60 -4.47 3.08
N THR A 167 -13.33 -3.39 3.43
CA THR A 167 -14.14 -2.64 2.48
C THR A 167 -13.24 -1.99 1.45
N ILE A 168 -13.84 -1.64 0.31
CA ILE A 168 -13.15 -0.98 -0.78
C ILE A 168 -12.58 0.37 -0.36
N GLU A 169 -13.35 1.10 0.46
CA GLU A 169 -12.88 2.34 1.05
C GLU A 169 -11.62 2.11 1.85
N ASN A 170 -11.56 1.05 2.67
CA ASN A 170 -10.40 0.76 3.50
C ASN A 170 -9.21 0.21 2.70
N ALA A 171 -9.42 -0.59 1.64
CA ALA A 171 -8.37 -1.24 0.86
C ALA A 171 -7.54 -0.27 0.00
N THR A 172 -8.05 0.95 -0.21
CA THR A 172 -7.37 2.01 -0.98
C THR A 172 -6.66 3.03 -0.11
N LYS A 173 -6.67 2.85 1.21
CA LYS A 173 -6.04 3.76 2.18
C LYS A 173 -4.73 3.20 2.67
N CYS A 174 -3.88 4.11 3.11
CA CYS A 174 -2.64 3.75 3.77
C CYS A 174 -2.95 3.14 5.14
N ASP A 175 -2.25 2.07 5.50
CA ASP A 175 -2.42 1.34 6.75
C ASP A 175 -2.23 2.27 7.97
N PHE A 176 -1.37 3.29 7.85
CA PHE A 176 -1.14 4.30 8.88
C PHE A 176 -2.40 5.13 9.21
N ASP A 177 -3.36 5.25 8.28
CA ASP A 177 -4.62 5.96 8.54
C ASP A 177 -5.47 5.26 9.61
N PHE A 178 -5.25 3.96 9.83
CA PHE A 178 -5.98 3.13 10.81
C PHE A 178 -5.33 3.11 12.19
N LEU A 179 -4.13 3.69 12.33
CA LEU A 179 -3.50 3.87 13.64
C LEU A 179 -4.37 4.76 14.52
N THR A 180 -4.73 4.25 15.70
CA THR A 180 -5.52 5.01 16.68
C THR A 180 -4.72 6.18 17.24
N SER A 181 -5.38 7.12 17.92
CA SER A 181 -4.65 8.21 18.61
C SER A 181 -3.67 7.69 19.65
N GLY A 182 -3.98 6.56 20.30
CA GLY A 182 -3.07 5.87 21.22
C GLY A 182 -1.85 5.32 20.49
N ASP A 183 -2.07 4.61 19.38
CA ASP A 183 -0.99 4.05 18.56
C ASP A 183 -0.05 5.15 18.05
N ARG A 184 -0.59 6.27 17.55
CA ARG A 184 0.21 7.40 17.04
C ARG A 184 1.06 8.06 18.13
N LYS A 185 0.51 8.23 19.34
CA LYS A 185 1.28 8.76 20.50
C LYS A 185 2.37 7.80 20.95
N LEU A 186 2.06 6.51 20.99
CA LEU A 186 3.03 5.45 21.30
C LEU A 186 4.17 5.46 20.28
N ILE A 187 3.86 5.47 18.98
CA ILE A 187 4.86 5.51 17.91
C ILE A 187 5.67 6.81 17.98
N ALA A 188 5.06 7.97 18.26
CA ALA A 188 5.81 9.21 18.49
C ALA A 188 6.82 9.08 19.65
N SER A 189 6.47 8.40 20.74
CA SER A 189 7.41 8.12 21.82
C SER A 189 8.53 7.15 21.41
N MET A 190 8.25 6.21 20.50
CA MET A 190 9.28 5.34 19.91
C MET A 190 10.28 6.15 19.08
N TYR A 191 9.83 7.15 18.32
CA TYR A 191 10.72 8.09 17.61
C TYR A 191 11.65 8.84 18.57
N GLN A 192 11.12 9.32 19.69
CA GLN A 192 11.93 9.97 20.74
C GLN A 192 13.01 9.03 21.26
N TYR A 193 12.63 7.81 21.63
CA TYR A 193 13.55 6.82 22.17
C TYR A 193 14.62 6.43 21.13
N ALA A 194 14.23 6.26 19.86
CA ALA A 194 15.14 5.87 18.81
C ALA A 194 16.20 6.93 18.52
N GLU A 195 15.84 8.23 18.53
CA GLU A 195 16.83 9.30 18.36
C GLU A 195 17.85 9.29 19.51
N ALA A 196 17.39 9.14 20.76
CA ALA A 196 18.26 9.10 21.93
C ALA A 196 19.22 7.89 21.94
N ASN A 197 18.85 6.79 21.29
CA ASN A 197 19.59 5.52 21.29
C ASN A 197 20.17 5.14 19.92
N ASN A 198 20.14 6.06 18.94
CA ASN A 198 20.65 5.85 17.58
C ASN A 198 20.06 4.60 16.88
N ILE A 199 18.75 4.38 17.04
CA ILE A 199 18.02 3.30 16.38
C ILE A 199 17.58 3.75 14.97
N ASP A 200 17.71 2.87 13.99
CA ASP A 200 17.23 3.12 12.62
C ASP A 200 15.70 3.25 12.62
N VAL A 201 15.24 4.40 12.13
CA VAL A 201 13.83 4.76 12.01
C VAL A 201 12.98 3.73 11.26
N LYS A 202 13.59 2.96 10.36
CA LYS A 202 12.89 1.92 9.60
C LYS A 202 12.29 0.83 10.49
N PHE A 203 12.90 0.52 11.64
CA PHE A 203 12.29 -0.40 12.60
C PHE A 203 10.95 0.11 13.13
N ILE A 204 10.85 1.41 13.43
CA ILE A 204 9.61 2.05 13.87
C ILE A 204 8.58 2.08 12.74
N GLN A 205 9.01 2.37 11.51
CA GLN A 205 8.11 2.37 10.35
C GLN A 205 7.54 0.98 10.07
N SER A 206 8.35 -0.09 10.17
CA SER A 206 7.89 -1.46 10.04
C SER A 206 6.90 -1.83 11.15
N PHE A 207 7.19 -1.46 12.40
CA PHE A 207 6.25 -1.65 13.52
C PHE A 207 4.93 -0.92 13.27
N ALA A 208 4.97 0.34 12.82
CA ALA A 208 3.78 1.13 12.52
C ALA A 208 2.96 0.53 11.36
N MET A 209 3.62 -0.10 10.39
CA MET A 209 2.97 -0.76 9.25
C MET A 209 2.26 -2.03 9.71
N ASP A 210 2.93 -2.89 10.48
CA ASP A 210 2.33 -4.09 11.05
C ASP A 210 1.11 -3.74 11.93
N LEU A 211 1.23 -2.71 12.76
CA LEU A 211 0.14 -2.25 13.62
C LEU A 211 -1.01 -1.63 12.80
N GLY A 212 -0.69 -0.83 11.79
CA GLY A 212 -1.67 -0.26 10.87
C GLY A 212 -2.47 -1.32 10.11
N ASP A 213 -1.78 -2.31 9.55
CA ASP A 213 -2.38 -3.45 8.84
C ASP A 213 -3.30 -4.25 9.76
N TYR A 214 -2.85 -4.54 10.99
CA TYR A 214 -3.69 -5.16 12.02
C TYR A 214 -4.97 -4.35 12.30
N ARG A 215 -4.86 -3.02 12.46
CA ARG A 215 -6.03 -2.14 12.70
C ARG A 215 -6.96 -2.09 11.50
N GLN A 216 -6.42 -2.00 10.28
CA GLN A 216 -7.16 -1.96 9.03
C GLN A 216 -8.01 -3.22 8.84
N HIS A 217 -7.48 -4.38 9.24
CA HIS A 217 -8.18 -5.65 9.21
C HIS A 217 -9.05 -5.93 10.44
N GLY A 218 -9.62 -4.88 11.02
CA GLY A 218 -10.53 -4.97 12.15
C GLY A 218 -9.88 -5.54 13.40
N ASN A 219 -8.66 -5.09 13.73
CA ASN A 219 -7.83 -5.67 14.79
C ASN A 219 -7.53 -7.15 14.51
N GLY A 220 -7.15 -7.46 13.26
CA GLY A 220 -6.78 -8.80 12.82
C GLY A 220 -7.91 -9.84 12.80
N GLN A 221 -9.17 -9.42 12.98
CA GLN A 221 -10.33 -10.33 13.00
C GLN A 221 -10.65 -10.92 11.62
N ILE A 222 -10.25 -10.21 10.55
CA ILE A 222 -10.61 -10.57 9.17
C ILE A 222 -9.46 -11.29 8.46
N LEU A 223 -8.24 -11.24 9.03
CA LEU A 223 -7.12 -12.03 8.56
C LEU A 223 -7.29 -13.46 9.06
N GLY A 224 -7.53 -14.37 8.11
CA GLY A 224 -7.54 -15.81 8.34
C GLY A 224 -6.16 -16.31 8.76
N ASP A 225 -6.14 -17.46 9.43
CA ASP A 225 -4.91 -18.15 9.76
C ASP A 225 -4.46 -18.97 8.53
N CYS A 226 -3.31 -18.64 7.95
CA CYS A 226 -2.82 -19.34 6.75
C CYS A 226 -2.36 -20.79 7.02
N ASN A 227 -2.28 -21.24 8.28
CA ASN A 227 -2.09 -22.64 8.61
C ASN A 227 -3.42 -23.42 8.70
N GLU A 228 -4.55 -22.71 8.65
CA GLU A 228 -5.89 -23.30 8.54
C GLU A 228 -6.28 -23.48 7.07
N GLY A 229 -6.13 -24.70 6.55
CA GLY A 229 -6.70 -25.09 5.26
C GLY A 229 -5.91 -24.68 4.02
N THR A 230 -4.64 -24.30 4.16
CA THR A 230 -3.76 -24.03 3.01
C THR A 230 -3.12 -25.31 2.48
N TYR A 231 -3.22 -25.53 1.17
CA TYR A 231 -2.63 -26.66 0.46
C TYR A 231 -1.84 -26.17 -0.76
N ASP A 232 -0.81 -26.91 -1.15
CA ASP A 232 -0.13 -26.67 -2.42
C ASP A 232 -0.89 -27.28 -3.60
N MET A 233 -0.39 -27.08 -4.83
CA MET A 233 -1.04 -27.60 -6.03
C MET A 233 -1.06 -29.12 -6.12
N GLN A 234 -0.25 -29.82 -5.32
CA GLN A 234 -0.19 -31.27 -5.26
C GLN A 234 -1.12 -31.84 -4.20
N GLY A 235 -1.65 -31.00 -3.30
CA GLY A 235 -2.57 -31.39 -2.23
C GLY A 235 -1.88 -31.58 -0.89
N HIS A 236 -0.59 -31.24 -0.77
CA HIS A 236 0.07 -31.25 0.54
C HIS A 236 -0.39 -30.04 1.34
N LYS A 237 -0.76 -30.26 2.60
CA LYS A 237 -1.03 -29.17 3.53
C LYS A 237 0.25 -28.38 3.72
N VAL A 238 0.18 -27.07 3.52
CA VAL A 238 1.27 -26.14 3.76
C VAL A 238 1.12 -25.58 5.16
N THR A 239 2.19 -25.61 5.94
CA THR A 239 2.23 -24.88 7.21
C THR A 239 3.47 -24.00 7.32
N TYR A 240 3.30 -22.88 8.00
CA TYR A 240 4.30 -21.87 8.24
C TYR A 240 4.56 -21.76 9.74
N SER A 241 5.82 -21.82 10.12
CA SER A 241 6.28 -21.55 11.49
C SER A 241 7.31 -20.43 11.50
N PHE A 242 7.54 -19.84 12.67
CA PHE A 242 8.66 -18.93 12.84
C PHE A 242 9.99 -19.68 12.73
N THR A 243 11.05 -18.93 12.46
CA THR A 243 12.42 -19.45 12.60
C THR A 243 12.70 -19.75 14.07
N GLU A 244 13.64 -20.65 14.37
CA GLU A 244 14.01 -20.98 15.77
C GLU A 244 14.41 -19.73 16.57
N LYS A 245 15.16 -18.82 15.93
CA LYS A 245 15.56 -17.54 16.52
C LYS A 245 14.35 -16.67 16.87
N ASP A 246 13.42 -16.51 15.94
CA ASP A 246 12.23 -15.68 16.16
C ASP A 246 11.27 -16.33 17.17
N GLN A 247 11.13 -17.65 17.15
CA GLN A 247 10.34 -18.39 18.13
C GLN A 247 10.88 -18.18 19.55
N ALA A 248 12.20 -18.28 19.76
CA ALA A 248 12.80 -18.05 21.07
C ALA A 248 12.56 -16.60 21.59
N THR A 249 12.61 -15.61 20.69
CA THR A 249 12.27 -14.21 21.02
C THR A 249 10.78 -14.06 21.36
N ILE A 250 9.90 -14.71 20.60
CA ILE A 250 8.45 -14.69 20.86
C ILE A 250 8.12 -15.35 22.20
N ASP A 251 8.72 -16.49 22.51
CA ASP A 251 8.51 -17.19 23.78
C ASP A 251 8.94 -16.29 24.95
N SER A 252 10.14 -15.70 24.85
CA SER A 252 10.64 -14.73 25.85
C SER A 252 9.72 -13.51 26.00
N LEU A 253 9.20 -12.98 24.89
CA LEU A 253 8.27 -11.85 24.90
C LEU A 253 6.96 -12.22 25.61
N LEU A 254 6.38 -13.38 25.30
CA LEU A 254 5.09 -13.82 25.85
C LEU A 254 5.18 -14.19 27.34
N GLU A 255 6.35 -14.62 27.81
CA GLU A 255 6.63 -14.86 29.23
C GLU A 255 6.93 -13.58 30.02
N SER A 256 7.25 -12.47 29.35
CA SER A 256 7.61 -11.21 30.00
C SER A 256 6.41 -10.50 30.66
N ASN A 257 6.64 -9.95 31.86
CA ASN A 257 5.67 -9.11 32.55
C ASN A 257 5.50 -7.72 31.90
N ALA A 258 6.49 -7.27 31.09
CA ALA A 258 6.48 -5.99 30.40
C ALA A 258 5.25 -5.80 29.50
N LEU A 259 4.70 -6.89 28.94
CA LEU A 259 3.49 -6.85 28.11
C LEU A 259 2.25 -6.28 28.83
N ALA A 260 2.22 -6.31 30.17
CA ALA A 260 1.10 -5.75 30.93
C ALA A 260 1.16 -4.22 31.04
N SER A 261 2.36 -3.64 30.96
CA SER A 261 2.64 -2.22 31.20
C SER A 261 3.13 -1.45 29.98
N SER A 262 3.48 -2.12 28.88
CA SER A 262 4.04 -1.51 27.65
C SER A 262 3.09 -0.56 26.91
N GLY A 263 1.77 -0.68 27.13
CA GLY A 263 0.77 0.07 26.37
C GLY A 263 0.62 -0.36 24.91
N ILE A 264 1.39 -1.37 24.45
CA ILE A 264 1.18 -2.02 23.15
C ILE A 264 -0.04 -2.96 23.25
N ASP A 265 -0.88 -2.94 22.22
CA ASP A 265 -2.11 -3.73 22.17
C ASP A 265 -1.82 -5.24 22.27
N ARG A 266 -2.37 -5.90 23.29
CA ARG A 266 -2.14 -7.33 23.53
C ARG A 266 -2.74 -8.23 22.44
N GLY A 267 -3.84 -7.79 21.82
CA GLY A 267 -4.43 -8.46 20.66
C GLY A 267 -3.50 -8.37 19.45
N PHE A 268 -2.85 -7.23 19.24
CA PHE A 268 -1.82 -7.08 18.21
C PHE A 268 -0.64 -8.04 18.46
N ILE A 269 -0.09 -8.09 19.67
CA ILE A 269 0.98 -9.03 20.03
C ILE A 269 0.54 -10.47 19.75
N SER A 270 -0.62 -10.88 20.27
CA SER A 270 -1.14 -12.23 20.03
C SER A 270 -1.33 -12.53 18.54
N HIS A 271 -1.73 -11.53 17.75
CA HIS A 271 -1.92 -11.68 16.31
C HIS A 271 -0.60 -11.94 15.60
N ILE A 272 0.40 -11.07 15.79
CA ILE A 272 1.69 -11.18 15.08
C ILE A 272 2.56 -12.32 15.59
N THR A 273 2.36 -12.80 16.83
CA THR A 273 3.05 -13.97 17.37
C THR A 273 2.32 -15.29 17.11
N THR A 274 1.20 -15.27 16.38
CA THR A 274 0.55 -16.51 15.90
C THR A 274 1.20 -16.89 14.56
N PRO A 275 1.80 -18.09 14.41
CA PRO A 275 2.54 -18.44 13.20
C PRO A 275 1.75 -18.26 11.90
N GLY A 276 0.51 -18.73 11.86
CA GLY A 276 -0.32 -18.63 10.66
C GLY A 276 -0.87 -17.24 10.36
N LYS A 277 -0.59 -16.25 11.21
CA LYS A 277 -0.99 -14.85 10.99
C LYS A 277 0.22 -13.94 10.80
N GLY A 278 1.22 -14.08 11.67
CA GLY A 278 2.41 -13.23 11.67
C GLY A 278 3.54 -13.68 10.77
N ALA A 279 3.73 -14.98 10.49
CA ALA A 279 4.95 -15.45 9.80
C ALA A 279 5.08 -14.90 8.37
N LEU A 280 3.96 -14.72 7.66
CA LEU A 280 3.93 -14.13 6.32
C LEU A 280 3.74 -12.60 6.34
N GLY A 281 2.96 -12.09 7.29
CA GLY A 281 2.55 -10.69 7.36
C GLY A 281 3.58 -9.76 8.02
N HIS A 282 4.28 -10.22 9.06
CA HIS A 282 5.15 -9.36 9.88
C HIS A 282 6.36 -8.85 9.11
N LEU A 283 6.43 -7.54 8.88
CA LEU A 283 7.52 -6.85 8.19
C LEU A 283 8.63 -6.40 9.15
N GLY A 284 8.31 -6.27 10.44
CA GLY A 284 9.25 -5.89 11.49
C GLY A 284 10.17 -7.02 11.98
N SER A 285 10.81 -6.74 13.12
CA SER A 285 11.68 -7.68 13.83
C SER A 285 11.05 -8.01 15.18
N PHE A 286 10.88 -9.30 15.50
CA PHE A 286 10.41 -9.73 16.81
C PHE A 286 11.35 -9.30 17.93
N GLN A 287 12.66 -9.21 17.66
CA GLN A 287 13.64 -8.71 18.63
C GLN A 287 13.42 -7.22 18.91
N PHE A 288 13.11 -6.44 17.87
CA PHE A 288 12.77 -5.03 18.02
C PHE A 288 11.42 -4.84 18.74
N LEU A 289 10.44 -5.70 18.45
CA LEU A 289 9.16 -5.70 19.14
C LEU A 289 9.34 -5.96 20.63
N GLN A 290 10.11 -6.97 21.01
CA GLN A 290 10.41 -7.26 22.42
C GLN A 290 11.11 -6.08 23.08
N HIS A 291 12.15 -5.54 22.44
CA HIS A 291 12.86 -4.36 22.92
C HIS A 291 11.91 -3.19 23.19
N MET A 292 11.00 -2.90 22.25
CA MET A 292 10.04 -1.81 22.43
C MET A 292 8.98 -2.09 23.49
N VAL A 293 8.55 -3.35 23.66
CA VAL A 293 7.67 -3.74 24.77
C VAL A 293 8.34 -3.47 26.11
N GLU A 294 9.60 -3.85 26.28
CA GLU A 294 10.36 -3.64 27.52
C GLU A 294 10.60 -2.15 27.78
N VAL A 295 11.06 -1.40 26.77
CA VAL A 295 11.31 0.06 26.87
C VAL A 295 10.04 0.82 27.26
N THR A 296 8.92 0.53 26.60
CA THR A 296 7.65 1.23 26.86
C THR A 296 7.02 0.81 28.20
N ALA A 297 7.36 -0.37 28.71
CA ALA A 297 7.04 -0.80 30.06
C ALA A 297 7.92 -0.12 31.13
N GLY A 298 8.97 0.59 30.74
CA GLY A 298 9.95 1.19 31.65
C GLY A 298 10.97 0.19 32.20
N GLU A 299 11.13 -0.95 31.53
CA GLU A 299 12.08 -2.00 31.89
C GLU A 299 13.40 -1.85 31.10
N GLU A 300 14.47 -2.46 31.61
CA GLU A 300 15.73 -2.54 30.88
C GLU A 300 15.58 -3.57 29.76
N PRO A 301 15.85 -3.20 28.48
CA PRO A 301 15.59 -4.11 27.37
C PRO A 301 16.61 -5.25 27.32
N THR A 302 16.13 -6.46 27.10
CA THR A 302 16.93 -7.69 26.98
C THR A 302 17.82 -7.65 25.73
N VAL A 303 17.33 -7.05 24.64
CA VAL A 303 18.10 -6.82 23.41
C VAL A 303 18.62 -5.39 23.42
N PRO A 304 19.95 -5.14 23.35
CA PRO A 304 20.49 -3.79 23.37
C PRO A 304 20.04 -2.95 22.17
N ALA A 305 19.88 -1.64 22.37
CA ALA A 305 19.51 -0.70 21.29
C ALA A 305 20.51 -0.69 20.12
N ASP A 306 21.79 -1.01 20.39
CA ASP A 306 22.85 -1.08 19.38
C ASP A 306 22.58 -2.08 18.26
N GLU A 307 21.80 -3.14 18.53
CA GLU A 307 21.38 -4.13 17.53
C GLU A 307 20.44 -3.54 16.46
N PHE A 308 19.84 -2.37 16.72
CA PHE A 308 18.86 -1.74 15.84
C PHE A 308 19.39 -0.49 15.12
N ARG A 309 20.72 -0.27 15.12
CA ARG A 309 21.34 0.87 14.41
C ARG A 309 21.19 0.82 12.89
N HIS A 310 20.98 -0.36 12.32
CA HIS A 310 20.87 -0.56 10.88
C HIS A 310 19.74 -1.54 10.57
N PHE A 311 18.73 -1.09 9.85
CA PHE A 311 17.65 -1.96 9.41
C PHE A 311 18.08 -2.80 8.21
N LYS A 312 17.99 -4.12 8.35
CA LYS A 312 18.16 -5.08 7.27
C LYS A 312 16.82 -5.79 7.00
N PRO A 313 16.22 -5.60 5.81
CA PRO A 313 15.06 -6.39 5.40
C PRO A 313 15.42 -7.89 5.40
N LYS A 314 14.58 -8.71 6.04
CA LYS A 314 14.76 -10.17 6.04
C LYS A 314 14.36 -10.76 4.67
N THR A 315 15.12 -11.74 4.17
CA THR A 315 14.69 -12.56 3.02
C THR A 315 13.55 -13.50 3.42
N LYS A 316 12.90 -14.17 2.46
CA LYS A 316 11.79 -15.09 2.78
C LYS A 316 12.22 -16.21 3.73
N GLU A 317 13.42 -16.75 3.49
CA GLU A 317 14.01 -17.84 4.26
C GLU A 317 14.42 -17.41 5.68
N GLU A 318 14.71 -16.12 5.87
CA GLU A 318 15.01 -15.55 7.20
C GLU A 318 13.73 -15.21 8.00
N ARG A 319 12.54 -15.23 7.37
CA ARG A 319 11.26 -14.83 8.01
C ARG A 319 10.46 -16.00 8.55
N PHE A 320 10.43 -17.12 7.85
CA PHE A 320 9.60 -18.27 8.22
C PHE A 320 10.16 -19.58 7.71
N VAL A 321 9.73 -20.66 8.35
CA VAL A 321 9.95 -22.03 7.90
C VAL A 321 8.66 -22.53 7.27
N ARG A 322 8.74 -23.02 6.03
CA ARG A 322 7.62 -23.64 5.32
C ARG A 322 7.78 -25.16 5.36
N THR A 323 6.73 -25.86 5.79
CA THR A 323 6.68 -27.33 5.77
C THR A 323 5.48 -27.82 4.96
N LEU A 324 5.59 -29.06 4.46
CA LEU A 324 4.57 -29.76 3.71
C LEU A 324 4.18 -31.04 4.47
N SER A 325 2.91 -31.38 4.52
CA SER A 325 2.48 -32.69 5.01
C SER A 325 2.94 -33.81 4.09
N GLU A 326 3.27 -34.96 4.66
CA GLU A 326 3.50 -36.18 3.85
C GLU A 326 2.20 -36.65 3.18
N GLU A 327 1.08 -36.48 3.89
CA GLU A 327 -0.25 -36.78 3.36
C GLU A 327 -0.63 -35.80 2.24
N VAL A 328 -1.18 -36.35 1.17
CA VAL A 328 -1.74 -35.61 0.04
C VAL A 328 -3.24 -35.64 0.16
N TYR A 329 -3.85 -34.47 0.36
CA TYR A 329 -5.29 -34.33 0.23
C TYR A 329 -5.66 -34.45 -1.25
N PRO A 330 -6.47 -35.45 -1.65
CA PRO A 330 -6.89 -35.59 -3.02
C PRO A 330 -7.84 -34.44 -3.34
N PHE A 331 -7.39 -33.48 -4.15
CA PHE A 331 -8.31 -32.51 -4.72
C PHE A 331 -9.34 -33.27 -5.57
N PRO A 332 -10.64 -32.99 -5.41
CA PRO A 332 -11.63 -33.51 -6.34
C PRO A 332 -11.24 -33.05 -7.76
N GLU A 333 -11.36 -33.96 -8.72
CA GLU A 333 -11.13 -33.60 -10.12
C GLU A 333 -12.10 -32.47 -10.48
N PRO A 334 -11.59 -31.29 -10.89
CA PRO A 334 -12.43 -30.13 -11.11
C PRO A 334 -13.39 -30.41 -12.27
N ASP A 335 -14.62 -29.91 -12.19
CA ASP A 335 -15.59 -30.09 -13.29
C ASP A 335 -15.17 -29.35 -14.57
N VAL A 336 -14.36 -28.29 -14.43
CA VAL A 336 -13.88 -27.45 -15.51
C VAL A 336 -12.42 -27.07 -15.26
N VAL A 337 -11.58 -27.13 -16.30
CA VAL A 337 -10.19 -26.65 -16.26
C VAL A 337 -10.05 -25.50 -17.25
N CYS A 338 -9.50 -24.38 -16.80
CA CYS A 338 -9.21 -23.22 -17.64
C CYS A 338 -7.70 -23.00 -17.76
N LYS A 339 -7.18 -22.99 -18.99
CA LYS A 339 -5.77 -22.67 -19.29
C LYS A 339 -5.72 -21.58 -20.34
N ASN A 340 -5.02 -20.49 -20.04
CA ASN A 340 -4.83 -19.35 -20.95
C ASN A 340 -6.15 -18.80 -21.53
N GLY A 341 -7.20 -18.69 -20.71
CA GLY A 341 -8.52 -18.20 -21.14
C GLY A 341 -9.39 -19.22 -21.89
N HIS A 342 -8.89 -20.43 -22.15
CA HIS A 342 -9.69 -21.52 -22.71
C HIS A 342 -10.11 -22.48 -21.61
N CYS A 343 -11.41 -22.64 -21.42
CA CYS A 343 -11.99 -23.57 -20.46
C CYS A 343 -12.52 -24.82 -21.16
N GLU A 344 -12.26 -25.99 -20.58
CA GLU A 344 -12.79 -27.28 -21.01
C GLU A 344 -13.49 -27.99 -19.85
N VAL A 345 -14.61 -28.66 -20.14
CA VAL A 345 -15.28 -29.53 -19.16
C VAL A 345 -14.50 -30.84 -19.06
N THR A 346 -14.11 -31.22 -17.84
CA THR A 346 -13.43 -32.49 -17.59
C THR A 346 -14.37 -33.68 -17.76
N GLU A 347 -13.83 -34.90 -17.76
CA GLU A 347 -14.68 -36.10 -17.80
C GLU A 347 -15.58 -36.23 -16.56
N VAL A 348 -15.11 -35.74 -15.41
CA VAL A 348 -15.93 -35.65 -14.19
C VAL A 348 -17.03 -34.61 -14.34
N GLY A 349 -16.72 -33.42 -14.86
CA GLY A 349 -17.73 -32.40 -15.15
C GLY A 349 -18.80 -32.90 -16.10
N LYS A 350 -18.41 -33.63 -17.17
CA LYS A 350 -19.36 -34.23 -18.12
C LYS A 350 -20.28 -35.24 -17.45
N LYS A 351 -19.75 -36.10 -16.56
CA LYS A 351 -20.54 -37.07 -15.78
C LYS A 351 -21.49 -36.37 -14.80
N ASN A 352 -21.09 -35.23 -14.25
CA ASN A 352 -21.91 -34.38 -13.38
C ASN A 352 -22.95 -33.55 -14.16
N GLY A 353 -23.05 -33.72 -15.48
CA GLY A 353 -24.00 -33.00 -16.33
C GLY A 353 -23.61 -31.55 -16.61
N ILE A 354 -22.38 -31.15 -16.25
CA ILE A 354 -21.84 -29.83 -16.53
C ILE A 354 -21.62 -29.70 -18.03
N LYS A 355 -22.09 -28.59 -18.58
CA LYS A 355 -21.84 -28.16 -19.95
C LYS A 355 -21.34 -26.73 -19.88
N LEU A 356 -20.28 -26.42 -20.61
CA LEU A 356 -19.91 -25.03 -20.82
C LEU A 356 -20.97 -24.40 -21.70
N ASP A 357 -21.55 -23.29 -21.24
CA ASP A 357 -22.38 -22.46 -22.10
C ASP A 357 -21.52 -21.96 -23.27
N SER A 358 -22.08 -21.94 -24.47
CA SER A 358 -21.45 -21.38 -25.67
C SER A 358 -21.01 -19.92 -25.48
N ALA A 359 -21.60 -19.21 -24.51
CA ALA A 359 -21.16 -17.88 -24.08
C ALA A 359 -19.84 -17.89 -23.29
N MET A 360 -19.48 -19.00 -22.61
CA MET A 360 -18.23 -19.14 -21.85
C MET A 360 -17.08 -19.77 -22.64
N SER A 361 -17.34 -20.39 -23.80
CA SER A 361 -16.26 -20.73 -24.75
C SER A 361 -15.67 -19.50 -25.44
N ALA A 362 -16.29 -18.34 -25.26
CA ALA A 362 -15.93 -17.07 -25.89
C ALA A 362 -15.70 -15.92 -24.89
N THR A 363 -15.48 -16.21 -23.60
CA THR A 363 -14.92 -15.20 -22.69
C THR A 363 -13.40 -15.32 -22.68
N THR A 364 -12.77 -15.09 -23.83
CA THR A 364 -11.71 -14.08 -23.82
C THR A 364 -12.34 -12.85 -23.18
N PRO A 365 -11.76 -12.21 -22.14
CA PRO A 365 -12.10 -10.80 -21.96
C PRO A 365 -11.91 -10.17 -23.34
N ASP A 366 -12.94 -9.50 -23.84
CA ASP A 366 -12.95 -8.87 -25.15
C ASP A 366 -11.94 -7.70 -25.13
N PHE A 367 -10.66 -8.05 -25.06
CA PHE A 367 -9.61 -7.29 -25.71
C PHE A 367 -9.64 -7.67 -27.19
N ASP A 368 -10.80 -7.53 -27.83
CA ASP A 368 -10.84 -7.19 -29.24
C ASP A 368 -10.36 -5.75 -29.33
N LEU A 369 -9.04 -5.60 -29.25
CA LEU A 369 -8.34 -4.59 -30.01
C LEU A 369 -8.70 -4.87 -31.47
N LYS A 370 -9.91 -4.45 -31.89
CA LYS A 370 -10.39 -4.58 -33.26
C LYS A 370 -9.23 -4.19 -34.14
N ALA A 371 -8.92 -5.01 -35.13
CA ALA A 371 -7.86 -4.68 -36.08
C ALA A 371 -8.07 -3.24 -36.59
N ASP A 372 -9.31 -2.81 -36.73
CA ASP A 372 -9.72 -1.44 -37.08
C ASP A 372 -9.42 -0.40 -35.98
N LEU A 373 -9.50 -0.75 -34.69
CA LEU A 373 -9.08 0.10 -33.56
C LEU A 373 -7.56 0.24 -33.52
N VAL A 374 -6.84 -0.87 -33.73
CA VAL A 374 -5.37 -0.91 -33.82
C VAL A 374 -4.89 -0.15 -35.05
N GLU A 375 -5.55 -0.32 -36.19
CA GLU A 375 -5.33 0.42 -37.43
C GLU A 375 -5.69 1.89 -37.24
N SER A 376 -6.77 2.25 -36.52
CA SER A 376 -7.09 3.65 -36.19
C SER A 376 -6.08 4.29 -35.24
N LEU A 377 -5.49 3.50 -34.34
CA LEU A 377 -4.37 3.88 -33.48
C LEU A 377 -3.11 4.07 -34.34
N PHE A 378 -2.79 3.15 -35.27
CA PHE A 378 -1.66 3.27 -36.20
C PHE A 378 -1.82 4.43 -37.20
N GLN A 379 -3.03 4.72 -37.67
CA GLN A 379 -3.34 5.84 -38.56
C GLN A 379 -3.30 7.18 -37.80
N ARG A 380 -3.67 7.22 -36.51
CA ARG A 380 -3.45 8.38 -35.63
C ARG A 380 -2.00 8.57 -35.19
N ILE A 381 -1.14 7.58 -35.41
CA ILE A 381 0.32 7.60 -35.17
C ILE A 381 1.09 8.13 -36.39
N ILE A 382 0.39 8.49 -37.48
CA ILE A 382 0.93 9.15 -38.65
C ILE A 382 0.38 10.58 -38.70
N ASP A 383 1.26 11.58 -38.75
CA ASP A 383 0.85 12.97 -39.00
C ASP A 383 0.16 13.05 -40.38
N PRO A 384 -1.12 13.46 -40.45
CA PRO A 384 -1.90 13.42 -41.68
C PRO A 384 -1.40 14.42 -42.74
N GLN A 385 -0.57 15.40 -42.39
CA GLN A 385 0.05 16.32 -43.35
C GLN A 385 1.40 15.84 -43.87
N THR A 386 2.15 15.07 -43.08
CA THR A 386 3.55 14.71 -43.41
C THR A 386 3.79 13.22 -43.64
N GLN A 387 2.80 12.36 -43.37
CA GLN A 387 2.85 10.91 -43.57
C GLN A 387 4.04 10.18 -42.91
N LYS A 388 4.65 10.75 -41.85
CA LYS A 388 5.75 10.13 -41.12
C LYS A 388 5.28 9.42 -39.85
N GLN A 389 5.84 8.23 -39.60
CA GLN A 389 5.64 7.44 -38.38
C GLN A 389 6.47 8.02 -37.23
N VAL A 390 5.82 8.36 -36.11
CA VAL A 390 6.44 9.04 -34.95
C VAL A 390 7.45 8.17 -34.19
N TRP A 391 7.52 6.86 -34.45
CA TRP A 391 8.42 5.94 -33.74
C TRP A 391 9.89 5.95 -34.20
N PHE A 392 10.24 6.56 -35.34
CA PHE A 392 11.61 6.47 -35.87
C PHE A 392 12.53 7.68 -35.63
N GLU A 393 12.07 8.76 -34.99
CA GLU A 393 12.97 9.88 -34.63
C GLU A 393 13.71 9.66 -33.29
N TRP A 394 13.22 8.75 -32.44
CA TRP A 394 13.85 8.48 -31.13
C TRP A 394 15.09 7.57 -31.21
N LEU A 395 15.30 6.86 -32.32
CA LEU A 395 16.50 6.04 -32.57
C LEU A 395 17.59 6.73 -33.43
N ALA A 396 17.34 7.96 -33.90
CA ALA A 396 18.24 8.66 -34.83
C ALA A 396 18.92 9.91 -34.25
N LYS A 397 18.74 10.20 -32.96
CA LYS A 397 19.45 11.31 -32.28
C LYS A 397 20.26 10.81 -31.09
N ASP A 398 21.22 9.96 -31.41
CA ASP A 398 22.54 9.94 -30.75
C ASP A 398 23.61 9.66 -31.83
N LYS A 399 24.06 10.75 -32.44
CA LYS A 399 25.41 10.93 -32.96
C LYS A 399 25.88 12.33 -32.61
#